data_AF-A0A8S8YZJ1-F1
#
_entry.id   AF-A0A8S8YZJ1-F1
#
_cell.length_a   1.000
_cell.length_b   1.000
_cell.length_c   1.000
_cell.angle_alpha   90.00
_cell.angle_beta   90.00
_cell.angle_gamma   90.00
#
_symmetry.space_group_name_H-M   'P 1'
#
loop_
_entity.id
_entity.type
_entity.pdbx_description
1 polymer ?
#
loop_
_entity_poly.entity_id
_entity_poly.type
_entity_poly.pdbx_seq_one_letter_code
_entity_poly.pdbx_strand_id
1 'polypeptide(L)'
;MRGTEVKFSHRRLKRCDKCDGSSFGRSKRCIPCNGTGVQTKGSTLTVKVPAKAQHGQQLRLRKMGHEHPEGDTGDLLIKLRLDAKEGRRWEDGRLVQEVPVEITTLLLGGKVRISTPAGKRVQIEVQEGTRIGDRRRLQGHGHSGGPLDIEFTLAEADELTSEQKEALETLRDSGL
;
A
#
# COMPACT_ATOMS: atom_id res chain seq x y z
N MET A 1 -4.03 10.45 -10.19
CA MET A 1 -5.26 10.25 -9.39
C MET A 1 -5.87 11.60 -9.09
N ARG A 2 -7.16 11.82 -9.42
CA ARG A 2 -7.93 12.95 -8.91
C ARG A 2 -8.09 12.74 -7.39
N GLY A 3 -8.09 13.79 -6.58
CA GLY A 3 -8.31 13.67 -5.14
C GLY A 3 -9.62 12.93 -4.85
N THR A 4 -9.71 12.28 -3.70
CA THR A 4 -10.90 11.50 -3.31
C THR A 4 -11.29 11.79 -1.87
N GLU A 5 -12.55 11.54 -1.54
CA GLU A 5 -13.04 11.61 -0.16
C GLU A 5 -13.17 10.20 0.40
N VAL A 6 -12.52 9.95 1.53
CA VAL A 6 -12.60 8.67 2.24
C VAL A 6 -13.37 8.90 3.53
N LYS A 7 -14.49 8.21 3.66
CA LYS A 7 -15.30 8.18 4.87
C LYS A 7 -14.95 6.93 5.67
N PHE A 8 -14.63 7.08 6.94
CA PHE A 8 -14.36 5.96 7.84
C PHE A 8 -14.91 6.22 9.23
N SER A 9 -15.11 5.14 9.98
CA SER A 9 -15.59 5.17 11.36
C SER A 9 -14.52 4.63 12.28
N HIS A 10 -14.31 5.30 13.41
CA HIS A 10 -13.42 4.82 14.47
C HIS A 10 -14.10 5.01 15.82
N ARG A 11 -13.59 4.33 16.84
CA ARG A 11 -14.02 4.54 18.23
C ARG A 11 -13.04 5.46 18.93
N ARG A 12 -13.55 6.45 19.67
CA ARG A 12 -12.73 7.34 20.49
C ARG A 12 -13.38 7.60 21.84
N LEU A 13 -12.55 7.91 22.84
CA LEU A 13 -13.03 8.44 24.10
C LEU A 13 -13.60 9.85 23.87
N LYS A 14 -14.82 10.08 24.33
CA LYS A 14 -15.46 11.40 24.43
C LYS A 14 -15.83 11.67 25.88
N ARG A 15 -15.88 12.92 26.31
CA ARG A 15 -16.41 13.27 27.64
C ARG A 15 -17.81 12.68 27.81
N CYS A 16 -18.07 12.18 29.01
CA CYS A 16 -19.35 11.55 29.33
C CYS A 16 -20.48 12.58 29.24
N ASP A 17 -21.51 12.33 28.44
CA ASP A 17 -22.62 13.29 28.25
C ASP A 17 -23.33 13.67 29.56
N LYS A 18 -23.27 12.81 30.57
CA LYS A 18 -23.95 13.02 31.86
C LYS A 18 -23.15 13.86 32.85
N CYS A 19 -21.82 13.75 32.86
CA CYS A 19 -20.98 14.42 33.86
C CYS A 19 -19.90 15.32 33.28
N ASP A 20 -19.72 15.31 31.97
CA ASP A 20 -18.72 16.08 31.23
C ASP A 20 -17.30 16.00 31.81
N GLY A 21 -16.92 14.83 32.33
CA GLY A 21 -15.62 14.62 32.98
C GLY A 21 -15.60 14.85 34.49
N SER A 22 -16.58 15.55 35.07
CA SER A 22 -16.55 15.96 36.49
C SER A 22 -16.52 14.82 37.52
N SER A 23 -16.94 13.61 37.14
CA SER A 23 -16.89 12.45 38.03
C SER A 23 -15.53 11.76 38.10
N PHE A 24 -14.58 12.16 37.25
CA PHE A 24 -13.22 11.65 37.25
C PHE A 24 -12.52 11.95 38.57
N GLY A 25 -11.91 10.95 39.20
CA GLY A 25 -11.23 11.08 40.48
C GLY A 25 -12.12 11.43 41.69
N ARG A 26 -13.46 11.44 41.53
CA ARG A 26 -14.41 11.76 42.62
C ARG A 26 -14.97 10.50 43.27
N SER A 27 -15.32 10.59 44.55
CA SER A 27 -15.96 9.51 45.31
C SER A 27 -17.36 9.16 44.78
N LYS A 28 -18.14 10.18 44.38
CA LYS A 28 -19.45 10.00 43.76
C LYS A 28 -19.30 9.69 42.27
N ARG A 29 -19.48 8.41 41.92
CA ARG A 29 -19.34 7.92 40.55
C ARG A 29 -20.55 8.27 39.67
N CYS A 30 -20.27 8.63 38.42
CA CYS A 30 -21.28 8.75 37.38
C CYS A 30 -21.57 7.36 36.79
N ILE A 31 -22.81 6.89 36.88
CA ILE A 31 -23.21 5.52 36.44
C ILE A 31 -22.85 5.27 34.95
N PRO A 32 -23.20 6.14 33.98
CA PRO A 32 -22.90 5.90 32.57
C PRO A 32 -21.43 5.73 32.21
N CYS A 33 -20.50 6.36 32.93
CA CYS A 33 -19.06 6.24 32.66
C CYS A 33 -18.30 5.55 33.79
N ASN A 34 -18.99 5.03 34.80
CA ASN A 34 -18.41 4.43 36.00
C ASN A 34 -17.29 5.25 36.66
N GLY A 35 -17.40 6.58 36.64
CA GLY A 35 -16.39 7.49 37.22
C GLY A 35 -15.14 7.73 36.37
N THR A 36 -15.05 7.23 35.12
CA THR A 36 -13.92 7.52 34.23
C THR A 36 -13.97 8.92 33.61
N GLY A 37 -15.10 9.62 33.70
CA GLY A 37 -15.32 10.92 33.06
C GLY A 37 -15.47 10.89 31.52
N VAL A 38 -15.19 9.75 30.87
CA VAL A 38 -15.24 9.57 29.41
C VAL A 38 -15.94 8.28 29.01
N GLN A 39 -16.44 8.22 27.79
CA GLN A 39 -17.09 7.05 27.21
C GLN A 39 -16.56 6.80 25.80
N THR A 40 -16.43 5.52 25.44
CA THR A 40 -16.10 5.11 24.07
C THR A 40 -17.30 5.36 23.17
N LYS A 41 -17.12 6.21 22.16
CA LYS A 41 -18.15 6.52 21.15
C LYS A 41 -17.63 6.29 19.74
N GLY A 42 -18.52 5.83 18.87
CA GLY A 42 -18.27 5.79 17.44
C GLY A 42 -18.25 7.20 16.86
N SER A 43 -17.29 7.49 16.00
CA SER A 43 -17.17 8.75 15.27
C SER A 43 -16.86 8.47 13.82
N THR A 44 -17.70 9.00 12.94
CA THR A 44 -17.54 8.92 11.48
C THR A 44 -16.89 10.20 11.00
N LEU A 45 -15.78 10.08 10.26
CA LEU A 45 -15.04 11.22 9.71
C LEU A 45 -14.92 11.06 8.19
N THR A 46 -14.96 12.18 7.50
CA THR A 46 -14.67 12.26 6.06
C THR A 46 -13.37 13.01 5.88
N VAL A 47 -12.41 12.39 5.18
CA VAL A 47 -11.10 12.98 4.90
C VAL A 47 -10.93 13.16 3.41
N LYS A 48 -10.56 14.38 3.03
CA LYS A 48 -10.15 14.71 1.67
C LYS A 48 -8.71 14.25 1.44
N VAL A 49 -8.53 13.23 0.63
CA VAL A 49 -7.21 12.78 0.17
C VAL A 49 -6.82 13.63 -1.04
N PRO A 50 -5.76 14.43 -0.94
CA PRO A 50 -5.35 15.31 -2.03
C PRO A 50 -4.93 14.51 -3.26
N ALA A 51 -5.06 15.13 -4.44
CA ALA A 51 -4.46 14.57 -5.64
C ALA A 51 -2.95 14.39 -5.41
N LYS A 52 -2.39 13.31 -5.94
CA LYS A 52 -0.97 12.96 -5.79
C LYS A 52 -0.52 12.73 -4.35
N ALA A 53 -1.42 12.35 -3.45
CA ALA A 53 -1.04 11.84 -2.13
C ALA A 53 0.02 10.73 -2.27
N GLN A 54 0.93 10.66 -1.31
CA GLN A 54 2.00 9.66 -1.29
C GLN A 54 1.62 8.48 -0.39
N HIS A 55 2.12 7.30 -0.72
CA HIS A 55 1.98 6.15 0.17
C HIS A 55 2.74 6.42 1.47
N GLY A 56 2.09 6.13 2.60
CA GLY A 56 2.65 6.35 3.93
C GLY A 56 2.53 7.79 4.43
N GLN A 57 2.02 8.73 3.62
CA GLN A 57 1.77 10.10 4.04
C GLN A 57 0.85 10.14 5.27
N GLN A 58 1.23 10.94 6.27
CA GLN A 58 0.42 11.14 7.47
C GLN A 58 -0.42 12.41 7.35
N LEU A 59 -1.70 12.32 7.70
CA LEU A 59 -2.63 13.44 7.86
C LEU A 59 -2.97 13.60 9.33
N ARG A 60 -2.91 14.84 9.83
CA ARG A 60 -3.25 15.18 11.22
C ARG A 60 -4.59 15.89 11.27
N LEU A 61 -5.58 15.26 11.90
CA LEU A 61 -6.86 15.89 12.21
C LEU A 61 -6.84 16.40 13.65
N ARG A 62 -6.79 17.73 13.78
CA ARG A 62 -6.69 18.40 15.08
C ARG A 62 -7.95 18.18 15.91
N LYS A 63 -7.79 17.92 17.22
CA LYS A 63 -8.87 17.71 18.19
C LYS A 63 -9.87 16.62 17.79
N MET A 64 -9.43 15.65 16.98
CA MET A 64 -10.27 14.53 16.53
C MET A 64 -9.89 13.19 17.17
N GLY A 65 -8.88 13.16 18.04
CA GLY A 65 -8.46 12.00 18.81
C GLY A 65 -9.29 11.77 20.07
N HIS A 66 -8.69 11.12 21.05
CA HIS A 66 -9.33 10.86 22.35
C HIS A 66 -9.47 12.14 23.17
N GLU A 67 -10.62 12.31 23.80
CA GLU A 67 -10.84 13.34 24.81
C GLU A 67 -10.39 12.81 26.18
N HIS A 68 -9.90 13.73 27.01
CA HIS A 68 -9.53 13.48 28.39
C HIS A 68 -10.50 14.21 29.33
N PRO A 69 -10.88 13.64 30.49
CA PRO A 69 -11.81 14.28 31.44
C PRO A 69 -11.38 15.69 31.88
N GLU A 70 -10.07 15.93 31.98
CA GLU A 70 -9.49 17.19 32.49
C GLU A 70 -8.50 17.84 31.50
N GLY A 71 -8.26 17.20 30.36
CA GLY A 71 -7.23 17.62 29.39
C GLY A 71 -7.82 18.02 28.06
N ASP A 72 -6.95 18.50 27.16
CA ASP A 72 -7.31 18.78 25.79
C ASP A 72 -7.60 17.51 24.99
N THR A 73 -8.44 17.65 23.97
CA THR A 73 -8.65 16.59 22.99
C THR A 73 -7.38 16.34 22.19
N GLY A 74 -6.95 15.09 22.16
CA GLY A 74 -5.84 14.67 21.31
C GLY A 74 -6.16 14.76 19.82
N ASP A 75 -5.16 14.46 19.00
CA ASP A 75 -5.30 14.48 17.55
C ASP A 75 -5.45 13.07 16.99
N LEU A 76 -6.08 13.00 15.82
CA LEU A 76 -6.14 11.76 15.05
C LEU A 76 -5.09 11.84 13.93
N LEU A 77 -4.11 10.94 14.00
CA LEU A 77 -3.11 10.75 12.95
C LEU A 77 -3.57 9.62 12.02
N ILE A 78 -3.66 9.92 10.74
CA ILE A 78 -4.12 8.97 9.71
C ILE A 78 -2.95 8.73 8.76
N LYS A 79 -2.53 7.47 8.62
CA LYS A 79 -1.54 7.08 7.61
C LYS A 79 -2.24 6.63 6.34
N LEU A 80 -1.97 7.30 5.24
CA LEU A 80 -2.52 6.94 3.93
C LEU A 80 -1.81 5.70 3.41
N ARG A 81 -2.59 4.66 3.12
CA ARG A 81 -2.11 3.45 2.45
C ARG A 81 -2.71 3.43 1.05
N LEU A 82 -1.89 3.71 0.05
CA LEU A 82 -2.29 3.59 -1.34
C LEU A 82 -2.23 2.12 -1.76
N ASP A 83 -3.28 1.65 -2.41
CA ASP A 83 -3.26 0.35 -3.07
C ASP A 83 -2.32 0.39 -4.28
N ALA A 84 -1.39 -0.56 -4.34
CA ALA A 84 -0.43 -0.68 -5.44
C ALA A 84 -1.07 -1.29 -6.70
N LYS A 85 -2.22 -1.97 -6.54
CA LYS A 85 -2.85 -2.87 -7.52
C LYS A 85 -2.03 -4.14 -7.78
N GLU A 86 -2.66 -5.07 -8.48
CA GLU A 86 -2.09 -6.37 -8.87
C GLU A 86 -0.74 -6.24 -9.58
N GLY A 87 0.15 -7.20 -9.31
CA GLY A 87 1.53 -7.22 -9.81
C GLY A 87 2.41 -6.08 -9.28
N ARG A 88 1.96 -5.35 -8.23
CA ARG A 88 2.73 -4.26 -7.61
C ARG A 88 2.63 -4.31 -6.10
N ARG A 89 3.66 -3.75 -5.46
CA ARG A 89 3.73 -3.62 -4.00
C ARG A 89 4.48 -2.36 -3.59
N TRP A 90 4.20 -1.89 -2.38
CA TRP A 90 4.97 -0.83 -1.75
C TRP A 90 6.07 -1.45 -0.89
N GLU A 91 7.31 -1.05 -1.12
CA GLU A 91 8.48 -1.49 -0.38
C GLU A 91 9.28 -0.24 0.03
N ASP A 92 9.36 0.04 1.33
CA ASP A 92 10.04 1.23 1.87
C ASP A 92 9.65 2.57 1.20
N GLY A 93 8.36 2.73 0.90
CA GLY A 93 7.83 3.92 0.22
C GLY A 93 8.10 3.98 -1.28
N ARG A 94 8.74 2.96 -1.86
CA ARG A 94 8.95 2.78 -3.29
C ARG A 94 7.88 1.85 -3.85
N LEU A 95 7.47 2.13 -5.09
CA LEU A 95 6.56 1.26 -5.80
C LEU A 95 7.38 0.26 -6.61
N VAL A 96 7.21 -1.02 -6.29
CA VAL A 96 7.82 -2.13 -7.02
C VAL A 96 6.74 -2.78 -7.89
N GLN A 97 7.06 -3.06 -9.14
CA GLN A 97 6.22 -3.81 -10.07
C GLN A 97 6.94 -5.08 -10.51
N GLU A 98 6.27 -6.21 -10.32
CA GLU A 98 6.73 -7.48 -10.83
C GLU A 98 6.54 -7.52 -12.34
N VAL A 99 7.56 -8.02 -13.03
CA VAL A 99 7.57 -8.19 -14.47
C VAL A 99 7.86 -9.66 -14.74
N PRO A 100 6.81 -10.47 -14.97
CA PRO A 100 6.97 -11.84 -15.42
C PRO A 100 7.62 -11.86 -16.79
N VAL A 101 8.70 -12.63 -16.92
CA VAL A 101 9.49 -12.75 -18.14
C VAL A 101 9.75 -14.24 -18.40
N GLU A 102 9.63 -14.63 -19.67
CA GLU A 102 9.96 -15.98 -20.12
C GLU A 102 11.42 -16.33 -19.82
N ILE A 103 11.68 -17.58 -19.44
CA ILE A 103 13.05 -18.05 -19.16
C ILE A 103 14.00 -17.79 -20.33
N THR A 104 13.52 -17.96 -21.56
CA THR A 104 14.29 -17.70 -22.78
C THR A 104 14.71 -16.24 -22.89
N THR A 105 13.86 -15.30 -22.49
CA THR A 105 14.16 -13.86 -22.53
C THR A 105 15.07 -13.44 -21.38
N LEU A 106 14.97 -14.08 -20.21
CA LEU A 106 15.93 -13.89 -19.12
C LEU A 106 17.34 -14.34 -19.52
N LEU A 107 17.44 -15.51 -20.17
CA LEU A 107 18.72 -16.09 -20.57
C LEU A 107 19.31 -15.40 -21.80
N LEU A 108 18.54 -15.20 -22.86
CA LEU A 108 19.02 -14.70 -24.16
C LEU A 108 18.86 -13.18 -24.34
N GLY A 109 18.24 -12.50 -23.36
CA GLY A 109 17.87 -11.11 -23.48
C GLY A 109 16.65 -10.89 -24.39
N GLY A 110 16.25 -9.64 -24.51
CA GLY A 110 15.12 -9.27 -25.36
C GLY A 110 14.41 -8.02 -24.89
N LYS A 111 13.12 -7.92 -25.21
CA LYS A 111 12.28 -6.76 -24.92
C LYS A 111 10.94 -7.23 -24.39
N VAL A 112 10.51 -6.67 -23.27
CA VAL A 112 9.18 -6.94 -22.70
C VAL A 112 8.37 -5.66 -22.57
N ARG A 113 7.05 -5.75 -22.69
CA ARG A 113 6.14 -4.60 -22.57
C ARG A 113 5.42 -4.67 -21.23
N ILE A 114 5.54 -3.60 -20.46
CA ILE A 114 4.91 -3.48 -19.14
C ILE A 114 3.88 -2.36 -19.13
N SER A 115 2.86 -2.50 -18.29
CA SER A 115 1.89 -1.44 -18.01
C SER A 115 2.31 -0.68 -16.76
N THR A 116 2.56 0.62 -16.89
CA THR A 116 2.86 1.52 -15.76
C THR A 116 1.62 1.72 -14.86
N PRO A 117 1.78 2.19 -13.61
CA PRO A 117 0.66 2.58 -12.74
C PRO A 117 -0.27 3.63 -13.35
N ALA A 118 0.23 4.44 -14.29
CA ALA A 118 -0.56 5.43 -15.03
C ALA A 118 -1.35 4.83 -16.22
N GLY A 119 -1.24 3.51 -16.46
CA GLY A 119 -1.89 2.82 -17.58
C GLY A 119 -1.15 2.92 -18.92
N LYS A 120 0.00 3.62 -18.98
CA LYS A 120 0.83 3.67 -20.18
C LYS A 120 1.58 2.36 -20.36
N ARG A 121 1.61 1.84 -21.58
CA ARG A 121 2.46 0.69 -21.95
C ARG A 121 3.84 1.21 -22.32
N VAL A 122 4.89 0.62 -21.75
CA VAL A 122 6.28 0.96 -22.05
C VAL A 122 7.06 -0.32 -22.35
N GLN A 123 8.01 -0.21 -23.25
CA GLN A 123 8.89 -1.32 -23.60
C GLN A 123 10.19 -1.18 -22.84
N ILE A 124 10.60 -2.26 -22.17
CA ILE A 124 11.85 -2.34 -21.44
C ILE A 124 12.74 -3.39 -22.10
N GLU A 125 14.03 -3.12 -22.08
CA GLU A 125 15.05 -4.08 -22.51
C GLU A 125 15.44 -4.97 -21.33
N VAL A 126 15.44 -6.27 -21.59
CA VAL A 126 15.95 -7.33 -20.69
C VAL A 126 17.32 -7.71 -21.24
N GLN A 127 18.35 -7.57 -20.42
CA GLN A 127 19.71 -7.93 -20.84
C GLN A 127 19.88 -9.44 -20.80
N GLU A 128 20.76 -9.96 -21.66
CA GLU A 128 21.16 -11.36 -21.62
C GLU A 128 21.69 -11.74 -20.22
N GLY A 129 21.27 -12.88 -19.70
CA GLY A 129 21.63 -13.34 -18.36
C GLY A 129 20.99 -12.57 -17.19
N THR A 130 19.88 -11.85 -17.42
CA THR A 130 19.11 -11.23 -16.34
C THR A 130 18.57 -12.31 -15.39
N ARG A 131 18.73 -12.12 -14.09
CA ARG A 131 18.32 -13.09 -13.07
C ARG A 131 16.95 -12.77 -12.49
N ILE A 132 16.27 -13.80 -12.00
CA ILE A 132 15.06 -13.63 -11.20
C ILE A 132 15.39 -12.81 -9.95
N GLY A 133 14.58 -11.80 -9.68
CA GLY A 133 14.79 -10.85 -8.59
C GLY A 133 15.68 -9.66 -8.95
N ASP A 134 16.30 -9.64 -10.14
CA ASP A 134 17.03 -8.45 -10.60
C ASP A 134 16.07 -7.26 -10.68
N ARG A 135 16.56 -6.11 -10.24
CA ARG A 135 15.77 -4.87 -10.18
C ARG A 135 16.34 -3.78 -11.05
N ARG A 136 15.43 -3.04 -11.69
CA ARG A 136 15.77 -1.84 -12.46
C ARG A 136 14.85 -0.69 -12.09
N ARG A 137 15.39 0.52 -12.02
CA ARG A 137 14.62 1.73 -11.75
C ARG A 137 14.23 2.46 -13.03
N LEU A 138 12.94 2.71 -13.21
CA LEU A 138 12.37 3.50 -14.29
C LEU A 138 11.91 4.87 -13.77
N GLN A 139 12.64 5.93 -14.15
CA GLN A 139 12.34 7.28 -13.69
C GLN A 139 11.08 7.84 -14.37
N GLY A 140 10.20 8.49 -13.62
CA GLY A 140 8.97 9.10 -14.15
C GLY A 140 7.84 8.13 -14.49
N HIS A 141 8.03 6.84 -14.26
CA HIS A 141 7.09 5.78 -14.64
C HIS A 141 6.25 5.26 -13.46
N GLY A 142 6.46 5.78 -12.25
CA GLY A 142 5.78 5.37 -11.02
C GLY A 142 4.55 6.21 -10.67
N HIS A 143 4.08 6.04 -9.44
CA HIS A 143 2.92 6.77 -8.93
C HIS A 143 3.15 8.29 -8.98
N SER A 144 2.17 9.01 -9.53
CA SER A 144 2.19 10.47 -9.66
C SER A 144 3.44 11.05 -10.36
N GLY A 145 4.07 10.28 -11.26
CA GLY A 145 5.28 10.68 -11.96
C GLY A 145 6.58 10.46 -11.17
N GLY A 146 6.52 9.71 -10.06
CA GLY A 146 7.70 9.26 -9.33
C GLY A 146 8.45 8.11 -10.01
N PRO A 147 9.48 7.55 -9.36
CA PRO A 147 10.17 6.35 -9.82
C PRO A 147 9.29 5.10 -9.72
N LEU A 148 9.51 4.15 -10.62
CA LEU A 148 9.00 2.79 -10.56
C LEU A 148 10.19 1.84 -10.51
N ASP A 149 10.27 1.00 -9.48
CA ASP A 149 11.21 -0.11 -9.47
C ASP A 149 10.51 -1.30 -10.13
N ILE A 150 11.17 -1.93 -11.11
CA ILE A 150 10.72 -3.19 -11.68
C ILE A 150 11.56 -4.31 -11.12
N GLU A 151 10.94 -5.46 -10.89
CA GLU A 151 11.59 -6.69 -10.45
C GLU A 151 11.23 -7.79 -11.44
N PHE A 152 12.25 -8.44 -12.02
CA PHE A 152 12.02 -9.51 -12.97
C PHE A 152 11.63 -10.80 -12.23
N THR A 153 10.52 -11.39 -12.63
CA THR A 153 10.04 -12.69 -12.13
C THR A 153 9.95 -13.67 -13.29
N LEU A 154 9.94 -14.97 -12.99
CA LEU A 154 9.72 -15.98 -14.00
C LEU A 154 8.24 -15.99 -14.39
N ALA A 155 7.95 -15.97 -15.69
CA ALA A 155 6.60 -16.21 -16.17
C ALA A 155 6.19 -17.66 -15.87
N GLU A 156 4.97 -17.85 -15.37
CA GLU A 156 4.41 -19.19 -15.22
C GLU A 156 4.14 -19.78 -16.60
N ALA A 157 4.65 -20.99 -16.85
CA ALA A 157 4.37 -21.71 -18.07
C ALA A 157 3.04 -22.45 -17.93
N ASP A 158 2.20 -22.35 -18.97
CA ASP A 158 1.04 -23.21 -19.16
C ASP A 158 1.48 -24.64 -19.55
N GLU A 159 0.54 -25.48 -19.98
CA GLU A 159 0.85 -26.82 -20.48
C GLU A 159 1.85 -26.78 -21.65
N LEU A 160 2.98 -27.49 -21.48
CA LEU A 160 4.02 -27.57 -22.49
C LEU A 160 3.61 -28.48 -23.65
N THR A 161 3.80 -28.01 -24.88
CA THR A 161 3.65 -28.83 -26.08
C THR A 161 4.75 -29.90 -26.17
N SER A 162 4.54 -30.93 -27.00
CA SER A 162 5.55 -31.97 -27.22
C SER A 162 6.88 -31.39 -27.73
N GLU A 163 6.82 -30.43 -28.65
CA GLU A 163 8.00 -29.74 -29.18
C GLU A 163 8.74 -28.94 -28.09
N GLN A 164 8.00 -28.23 -27.23
CA GLN A 164 8.59 -27.48 -26.12
C GLN A 164 9.24 -28.42 -25.10
N LYS A 165 8.64 -29.58 -24.83
CA LYS A 165 9.21 -30.60 -23.95
C LYS A 165 10.53 -31.13 -24.52
N GLU A 166 10.55 -31.55 -25.78
CA GLU A 166 11.76 -32.06 -26.42
C GLU A 166 12.91 -31.03 -26.41
N ALA A 167 12.60 -29.76 -26.68
CA ALA A 167 13.57 -28.67 -26.58
C ALA A 167 14.12 -28.52 -25.16
N LEU A 168 13.25 -28.56 -24.14
CA LEU A 168 13.67 -28.49 -22.73
C LEU A 168 14.50 -29.71 -22.30
N GLU A 169 14.21 -30.89 -22.83
CA GLU A 169 15.02 -32.10 -22.59
C GLU A 169 16.42 -31.97 -23.20
N THR A 170 16.50 -31.45 -24.42
CA THR A 170 17.80 -31.16 -25.06
C THR A 170 18.62 -30.15 -24.26
N LEU A 171 17.98 -29.10 -23.74
CA LEU A 171 18.64 -28.11 -22.89
C LEU A 171 19.10 -28.73 -21.56
N ARG A 172 18.24 -29.55 -20.93
CA ARG A 172 18.57 -30.29 -19.71
C ARG A 172 19.79 -31.19 -19.89
N ASP A 173 19.88 -31.90 -21.01
CA ASP A 173 20.99 -32.81 -21.31
C ASP A 173 22.29 -32.04 -21.61
N SER A 174 22.20 -30.81 -22.09
CA SER A 174 23.34 -29.90 -22.27
C SER A 174 23.84 -29.25 -20.97
N GLY A 175 23.10 -29.41 -19.87
CA GLY A 175 23.42 -28.85 -18.55
C GLY A 175 22.84 -27.47 -18.28
N LEU A 176 21.83 -27.03 -19.04
CA LEU A 176 21.04 -25.83 -18.79
C LEU A 176 19.83 -26.13 -17.90
#